data_AF-A0AAV3BGU1-F1
#
_entry.id   AF-A0AAV3BGU1-F1
#
_cell.length_a   1.000
_cell.length_b   1.000
_cell.length_c   1.000
_cell.angle_alpha   90.00
_cell.angle_beta   90.00
_cell.angle_gamma   90.00
#
_symmetry.space_group_name_H-M   'P 1'
#
loop_
_entity.id
_entity.type
_entity.pdbx_description
1 polymer ?
#
loop_
_entity_poly.entity_id
_entity_poly.type
_entity_poly.pdbx_seq_one_letter_code
_entity_poly.pdbx_strand_id
1 'polypeptide(L)'
;MENIIFKNLEELNLEEKLLLIRKYHQINLYTVDKSWCLQLFHLEFTANDEVDCIWESSSEDLNKLLNEALEYINENEYCTIYDI
;
A
#
# COMPACT_ATOMS: atom_id res chain seq x y z
N MET A 1 7.74 -13.66 14.77
CA MET A 1 8.85 -12.69 14.92
C MET A 1 8.32 -11.35 14.44
N GLU A 2 8.25 -10.34 15.30
CA GLU A 2 7.75 -9.02 14.91
C GLU A 2 8.71 -8.34 13.94
N ASN A 3 8.20 -7.86 12.81
CA ASN A 3 9.02 -7.29 11.74
C ASN A 3 9.37 -5.84 12.07
N ILE A 4 10.66 -5.55 12.20
CA ILE A 4 11.20 -4.23 12.60
C ILE A 4 10.80 -3.14 11.59
N ILE A 5 10.61 -3.51 10.32
CA ILE A 5 10.23 -2.57 9.24
C ILE A 5 8.85 -1.95 9.48
N PHE A 6 7.90 -2.72 10.02
CA PHE A 6 6.53 -2.24 10.28
C PHE A 6 6.33 -1.72 11.71
N LYS A 7 7.29 -1.92 12.62
CA LYS A 7 7.22 -1.36 13.99
C LYS A 7 7.27 0.16 14.03
N ASN A 8 7.83 0.79 12.99
CA ASN A 8 8.10 2.22 12.96
C ASN A 8 7.48 2.89 11.72
N LEU A 9 6.34 2.40 11.20
CA LEU A 9 5.66 3.03 10.06
C LEU A 9 5.42 4.53 10.26
N GLU A 10 5.13 4.94 11.50
CA GLU A 10 4.90 6.35 11.85
C GLU A 10 6.17 7.22 11.80
N GLU A 11 7.36 6.63 11.77
CA GLU A 11 8.63 7.35 11.63
C GLU A 11 9.02 7.59 10.17
N LEU A 12 8.42 6.86 9.23
CA LEU A 12 8.68 7.01 7.80
C LEU A 12 8.02 8.28 7.28
N ASN A 13 8.73 9.00 6.41
CA ASN A 13 8.13 10.09 5.65
C ASN A 13 7.27 9.54 4.47
N LEU A 14 6.52 10.42 3.81
CA LEU A 14 5.61 10.03 2.73
C LEU A 14 6.32 9.33 1.55
N GLU A 15 7.51 9.77 1.19
CA GLU A 15 8.29 9.16 0.09
C GLU A 15 8.75 7.76 0.46
N GLU A 16 9.25 7.57 1.68
CA GLU A 16 9.67 6.27 2.19
C GLU A 16 8.51 5.28 2.24
N LYS A 17 7.33 5.73 2.65
CA LYS A 17 6.10 4.92 2.64
C LYS A 17 5.72 4.50 1.22
N LEU A 18 5.69 5.44 0.27
CA LEU A 18 5.40 5.13 -1.13
C LEU A 18 6.42 4.16 -1.74
N LEU A 19 7.71 4.35 -1.47
CA LEU A 19 8.75 3.44 -1.92
C LEU A 19 8.60 2.05 -1.31
N LEU A 20 8.19 1.95 -0.05
CA LEU A 20 7.94 0.66 0.60
C LEU A 20 6.73 -0.05 -0.03
N ILE A 21 5.61 0.63 -0.24
CA ILE A 21 4.42 0.08 -0.92
C ILE A 21 4.79 -0.45 -2.31
N ARG A 22 5.57 0.34 -3.06
CA ARG A 22 6.02 -0.03 -4.42
C ARG A 22 6.94 -1.25 -4.49
N LYS A 23 7.52 -1.69 -3.37
CA LYS A 23 8.27 -2.96 -3.34
C LYS A 23 7.36 -4.18 -3.43
N TYR A 24 6.11 -4.05 -3.01
CA TYR A 24 5.15 -5.16 -2.92
C TYR A 24 4.04 -5.08 -3.96
N HIS A 25 3.67 -3.88 -4.40
CA HIS A 25 2.54 -3.68 -5.33
C HIS A 25 2.81 -2.61 -6.38
N GLN A 26 2.15 -2.73 -7.54
CA GLN A 26 1.91 -1.55 -8.38
C GLN A 26 0.85 -0.67 -7.73
N ILE A 27 0.93 0.64 -7.97
CA ILE A 27 0.04 1.61 -7.36
C ILE A 27 -0.65 2.49 -8.41
N ASN A 28 -1.90 2.86 -8.13
CA ASN A 28 -2.56 4.01 -8.74
C ASN A 28 -2.95 4.98 -7.62
N LEU A 29 -2.37 6.18 -7.63
CA LEU A 29 -2.61 7.23 -6.64
C LEU A 29 -3.18 8.46 -7.35
N TYR A 30 -4.41 8.82 -7.01
CA TYR A 30 -5.14 9.91 -7.62
C TYR A 30 -6.02 10.60 -6.60
N THR A 31 -6.78 11.62 -7.03
CA THR A 31 -7.71 12.33 -6.17
C THR A 31 -9.13 12.28 -6.73
N VAL A 32 -10.11 12.21 -5.83
CA VAL A 32 -11.53 12.39 -6.11
C VAL A 32 -12.09 13.35 -5.07
N ASP A 33 -12.67 14.46 -5.53
CA ASP A 33 -13.10 15.58 -4.68
C ASP A 33 -11.98 16.08 -3.75
N LYS A 34 -12.11 15.83 -2.44
CA LYS A 34 -11.15 16.25 -1.40
C LYS A 34 -10.27 15.11 -0.90
N SER A 35 -10.46 13.91 -1.43
CA SER A 35 -9.81 12.70 -0.95
C SER A 35 -8.70 12.27 -1.89
N TRP A 36 -7.64 11.74 -1.29
CA TRP A 36 -6.70 10.85 -1.96
C TRP A 36 -7.35 9.48 -2.10
N CYS A 37 -7.10 8.83 -3.23
CA CYS A 37 -7.51 7.46 -3.51
C CYS A 37 -6.27 6.66 -3.89
N LEU A 38 -6.09 5.51 -3.26
CA LEU A 38 -4.98 4.60 -3.53
C LEU A 38 -5.53 3.23 -3.86
N GLN A 39 -5.08 2.69 -4.98
CA GLN A 39 -5.35 1.32 -5.40
C GLN A 39 -4.02 0.55 -5.50
N LEU A 40 -4.03 -0.69 -5.02
CA LEU A 40 -2.91 -1.62 -5.09
C LEU A 40 -3.22 -2.74 -6.09
N PHE A 41 -2.21 -3.16 -6.84
CA PHE A 41 -2.29 -4.27 -7.80
C PHE A 41 -1.12 -5.22 -7.59
N HIS A 42 -1.26 -6.48 -8.02
CA HIS A 42 -0.12 -7.39 -8.06
C HIS A 42 0.99 -6.83 -8.97
N LEU A 43 2.24 -7.12 -8.63
CA LEU A 43 3.41 -6.61 -9.36
C LEU A 43 3.45 -7.03 -10.85
N GLU A 44 2.77 -8.13 -11.18
CA GLU A 44 2.70 -8.72 -12.52
C GLU A 44 1.68 -8.04 -13.46
N PHE A 45 0.75 -7.25 -12.92
CA PHE A 45 -0.19 -6.48 -13.72
C PHE A 45 0.30 -5.05 -13.88
N THR A 46 -0.09 -4.39 -14.97
CA THR A 46 0.06 -2.94 -15.04
C THR A 46 -1.19 -2.29 -14.45
N ALA A 47 -1.00 -1.27 -13.60
CA ALA A 47 -2.11 -0.59 -12.93
C ALA A 47 -3.06 0.16 -13.90
N ASN A 48 -2.68 0.26 -15.18
CA ASN A 48 -3.42 0.98 -16.22
C ASN A 48 -4.13 0.06 -17.23
N ASP A 49 -4.15 -1.27 -17.03
CA ASP A 49 -4.73 -2.25 -17.97
C ASP A 49 -6.19 -2.64 -17.67
N GLU A 50 -7.01 -1.74 -17.12
CA GLU A 50 -8.41 -2.03 -16.71
C GLU A 50 -8.55 -3.29 -15.83
N VAL A 51 -7.52 -3.60 -15.05
CA VAL A 51 -7.51 -4.71 -14.09
C VAL A 51 -8.14 -4.30 -12.77
N ASP A 52 -8.79 -5.25 -12.10
CA ASP A 52 -9.31 -5.02 -10.75
C ASP A 52 -8.15 -4.88 -9.75
N CYS A 53 -8.24 -3.87 -8.88
CA CYS A 53 -7.30 -3.73 -7.78
C CYS A 53 -7.54 -4.79 -6.70
N ILE A 54 -6.48 -5.20 -6.02
CA ILE A 54 -6.57 -6.16 -4.90
C ILE A 54 -6.95 -5.47 -3.59
N TRP A 55 -6.70 -4.16 -3.52
CA TRP A 55 -7.06 -3.31 -2.40
C TRP A 55 -7.24 -1.87 -2.87
N GLU A 56 -8.21 -1.18 -2.29
CA GLU A 56 -8.39 0.24 -2.46
C GLU A 56 -8.91 0.91 -1.19
N SER A 57 -8.50 2.16 -0.97
CA SER A 57 -9.03 3.01 0.09
C SER A 57 -8.96 4.48 -0.32
N SER A 58 -9.60 5.34 0.46
CA SER A 58 -9.56 6.78 0.28
C SER A 58 -9.55 7.54 1.61
N SER A 59 -8.91 8.71 1.62
CA SER A 59 -8.78 9.56 2.80
C SER A 59 -8.43 10.99 2.40
N GLU A 60 -8.93 11.99 3.14
CA GLU A 60 -8.45 13.38 3.00
C GLU A 60 -6.99 13.54 3.49
N ASP A 61 -6.52 12.63 4.34
CA ASP A 61 -5.14 12.55 4.84
C ASP A 61 -4.35 11.46 4.09
N LEU A 62 -3.37 11.90 3.29
CA LEU A 62 -2.49 11.01 2.52
C LEU A 62 -1.63 10.13 3.42
N ASN A 63 -1.13 10.64 4.55
CA ASN A 63 -0.27 9.87 5.44
C ASN A 63 -1.04 8.70 6.07
N LYS A 64 -2.30 8.96 6.48
CA LYS A 64 -3.22 7.93 6.95
C LYS A 64 -3.47 6.87 5.88
N LEU A 65 -3.73 7.29 4.63
CA LEU A 65 -3.97 6.37 3.51
C LEU A 65 -2.77 5.45 3.25
N LEU A 66 -1.55 5.99 3.30
CA LEU A 66 -0.33 5.20 3.11
C LEU A 66 -0.09 4.23 4.28
N ASN A 67 -0.44 4.61 5.52
CA ASN A 67 -0.37 3.70 6.67
C ASN A 67 -1.35 2.53 6.50
N GLU A 68 -2.60 2.79 6.12
CA GLU A 68 -3.60 1.73 5.87
C GLU A 68 -3.14 0.74 4.79
N ALA A 69 -2.53 1.23 3.70
CA ALA A 69 -1.97 0.38 2.66
C ALA A 69 -0.82 -0.50 3.17
N LEU A 70 0.06 0.05 4.01
CA LEU A 70 1.18 -0.69 4.60
C LEU A 70 0.71 -1.72 5.64
N GLU A 71 -0.36 -1.44 6.38
CA GLU A 71 -1.02 -2.41 7.26
C GLU A 71 -1.58 -3.57 6.45
N TYR A 72 -2.32 -3.29 5.36
CA TYR A 72 -2.82 -4.34 4.45
C TYR A 72 -1.70 -5.22 3.91
N ILE A 73 -0.58 -4.63 3.45
CA ILE A 73 0.59 -5.37 2.96
C ILE A 73 1.17 -6.27 4.06
N ASN A 74 1.34 -5.73 5.26
CA ASN A 74 1.88 -6.47 6.39
C ASN A 74 0.99 -7.66 6.79
N GLU A 75 -0.33 -7.55 6.64
CA GLU A 75 -1.26 -8.65 6.93
C GLU A 75 -1.30 -9.71 5.83
N ASN A 76 -1.24 -9.32 4.54
CA ASN A 76 -1.54 -10.23 3.43
C ASN A 76 -0.31 -10.81 2.73
N GLU A 77 0.75 -10.02 2.56
CA GLU A 77 2.01 -10.47 1.93
C GLU A 77 2.89 -11.22 2.93
N TYR A 78 2.74 -10.96 4.23
CA TYR A 78 3.42 -11.73 5.27
C TYR A 78 2.84 -13.14 5.39
N CYS A 79 1.52 -13.29 5.45
CA CYS A 79 0.90 -14.63 5.51
C CYS A 79 1.37 -15.50 4.33
N THR A 80 1.46 -14.95 3.12
CA THR A 80 1.92 -15.69 1.94
C THR A 80 3.40 -16.07 1.95
N ILE A 81 4.31 -15.33 2.60
CA ILE A 81 5.74 -15.69 2.69
C ILE A 81 5.99 -16.77 3.74
N TYR A 82 5.21 -16.78 4.83
CA TYR A 82 5.43 -17.68 5.97
C TYR A 82 4.53 -18.92 5.97
N ASP A 83 3.54 -18.99 5.07
CA ASP A 83 2.71 -20.19 4.84
C ASP A 83 3.32 -21.16 3.79
N ILE A 84 4.58 -20.97 3.38
CA ILE A 84 5.36 -21.83 2.46
C ILE A 84 6.44 -22.62 3.21
#